data_AF-A0A1Q3RX43-F1
#
_entry.id   AF-A0A1Q3RX43-F1
#
_cell.length_a   1.000
_cell.length_b   1.000
_cell.length_c   1.000
_cell.angle_alpha   90.00
_cell.angle_beta   90.00
_cell.angle_gamma   90.00
#
_symmetry.space_group_name_H-M   'P 1'
#
loop_
_entity.id
_entity.type
_entity.pdbx_description
1 polymer ?
#
loop_
_entity_poly.entity_id
_entity_poly.type
_entity_poly.pdbx_seq_one_letter_code
_entity_poly.pdbx_strand_id
1 'polypeptide(L)'
;MKTLRNIAMAVAMAFVFTSCEAQIKNPKTETVKVYGNCEMCKKTIEKAANEKGIVKADWNVDTDMLTLTYDQTKTNTDAILKKVAYAGYDSETFRAPDDAYKNLPECCQYDRPAKVSAIAENHDSHKGHDMPAAETNQNSPLFNPVYTAYFSIKDALIKSDGKTASAKASELLKVIATAPMDKMKTEQHTLWMKIQNSLKTDAGHIAETTDVKHQRDHFASLSENLYALAKTTTNDAPYYYQKCPMYDNGKGAHWLSKENTIKNPYYGSAMLSCGSTVETLK
;
A
#
# COMPACT_ATOMS: atom_id res chain seq x y z
N MET A 1 0.79 -68.85 -36.95
CA MET A 1 0.47 -67.52 -37.55
C MET A 1 -1.00 -67.22 -37.32
N LYS A 2 -1.29 -66.01 -36.85
CA LYS A 2 -2.61 -65.35 -36.85
C LYS A 2 -3.64 -65.92 -35.88
N THR A 3 -3.82 -65.29 -34.72
CA THR A 3 -5.14 -65.06 -34.04
C THR A 3 -5.04 -64.47 -32.61
N LEU A 4 -3.86 -64.09 -32.10
CA LEU A 4 -3.73 -63.41 -30.80
C LEU A 4 -3.17 -61.99 -30.92
N ARG A 5 -3.53 -61.31 -32.01
CA ARG A 5 -3.23 -59.89 -32.24
C ARG A 5 -4.52 -59.31 -32.78
N ASN A 6 -5.32 -58.66 -31.92
CA ASN A 6 -6.41 -57.72 -32.21
C ASN A 6 -7.56 -57.70 -31.17
N ILE A 7 -7.26 -57.85 -29.87
CA ILE A 7 -8.17 -57.37 -28.81
C ILE A 7 -7.36 -56.58 -27.78
N ALA A 8 -6.73 -55.51 -28.26
CA ALA A 8 -6.12 -54.47 -27.43
C ALA A 8 -6.50 -53.11 -28.01
N MET A 9 -7.76 -52.95 -28.41
CA MET A 9 -8.21 -51.77 -29.14
C MET A 9 -9.69 -51.48 -28.92
N ALA A 10 -10.08 -51.30 -27.67
CA ALA A 10 -11.27 -50.52 -27.31
C ALA A 10 -11.21 -50.22 -25.82
N VAL A 11 -11.55 -48.98 -25.44
CA VAL A 11 -11.66 -48.49 -24.06
C VAL A 11 -10.34 -48.07 -23.40
N ALA A 12 -9.70 -47.04 -23.95
CA ALA A 12 -8.97 -46.05 -23.15
C ALA A 12 -8.78 -44.75 -23.95
N MET A 13 -9.81 -44.27 -24.65
CA MET A 13 -9.83 -42.88 -25.09
C MET A 13 -10.39 -42.05 -23.93
N ALA A 14 -9.61 -42.00 -22.84
CA ALA A 14 -9.78 -40.97 -21.86
C ALA A 14 -9.51 -39.66 -22.60
N PHE A 15 -10.58 -38.90 -22.84
CA PHE A 15 -10.52 -37.53 -23.27
C PHE A 15 -9.69 -36.77 -22.23
N VAL A 16 -8.38 -36.70 -22.46
CA VAL A 16 -7.52 -35.76 -21.75
C VAL A 16 -7.89 -34.40 -22.34
N PHE A 17 -8.92 -33.78 -21.77
CA PHE A 17 -9.05 -32.34 -21.86
C PHE A 17 -7.84 -31.77 -21.11
N THR A 18 -6.71 -31.65 -21.79
CA THR A 18 -5.60 -30.79 -21.35
C THR A 18 -6.13 -29.38 -21.44
N SER A 19 -6.83 -28.94 -20.40
CA SER A 19 -7.06 -27.52 -20.16
C SER A 19 -5.69 -26.89 -20.04
N CYS A 20 -5.25 -26.19 -21.08
CA CYS A 20 -4.11 -25.29 -21.05
C CYS A 20 -4.42 -24.14 -20.07
N GLU A 21 -4.36 -24.42 -18.77
CA GLU A 21 -4.20 -23.37 -17.79
C GLU A 21 -2.77 -22.85 -17.88
N ALA A 22 -2.62 -21.54 -18.04
CA ALA A 22 -1.31 -20.91 -18.08
C ALA A 22 -0.59 -21.19 -16.75
N GLN A 23 0.50 -21.95 -16.78
CA GLN A 23 1.30 -22.24 -15.59
C GLN A 23 1.93 -20.95 -15.05
N ILE A 24 1.73 -20.71 -13.75
CA ILE A 24 2.35 -19.60 -13.01
C ILE A 24 3.82 -19.99 -12.75
N LYS A 25 4.77 -19.18 -13.23
CA LYS A 25 6.20 -19.56 -13.28
C LYS A 25 6.88 -19.54 -11.91
N ASN A 26 6.57 -18.57 -11.05
CA ASN A 26 7.13 -18.46 -9.70
C ASN A 26 6.01 -18.45 -8.65
N PRO A 27 5.29 -19.57 -8.46
CA PRO A 27 4.08 -19.58 -7.67
C PRO A 27 4.38 -19.38 -6.18
N LYS A 28 3.69 -18.41 -5.59
CA LYS A 28 3.51 -18.27 -4.14
C LYS A 28 2.03 -18.39 -3.84
N THR A 29 1.68 -19.19 -2.85
CA THR A 29 0.28 -19.37 -2.41
C THR A 29 0.07 -18.77 -1.03
N GLU A 30 -0.93 -17.91 -0.90
CA GLU A 30 -1.34 -17.29 0.36
C GLU A 30 -2.86 -17.34 0.49
N THR A 31 -3.37 -17.41 1.71
CA THR A 31 -4.81 -17.39 1.99
C THR A 31 -5.10 -16.21 2.91
N VAL A 32 -6.04 -15.37 2.50
CA VAL A 32 -6.34 -14.09 3.17
C VAL A 32 -7.85 -13.90 3.27
N LYS A 33 -8.29 -13.24 4.33
CA LYS A 33 -9.72 -13.00 4.54
C LYS A 33 -10.21 -11.83 3.69
N VAL A 34 -11.27 -12.07 2.91
CA VAL A 34 -11.97 -11.09 2.08
C VAL A 34 -13.46 -11.25 2.33
N TYR A 35 -14.09 -10.18 2.79
CA TYR A 35 -15.49 -10.21 3.21
C TYR A 35 -16.42 -10.32 2.01
N GLY A 36 -17.42 -11.20 2.11
CA GLY A 36 -18.46 -11.46 1.13
C GLY A 36 -19.52 -12.38 1.74
N ASN A 37 -20.63 -12.63 1.06
CA ASN A 37 -21.76 -13.35 1.67
C ASN A 37 -22.63 -14.13 0.67
N CYS A 38 -22.33 -14.08 -0.63
CA CYS A 38 -23.05 -14.87 -1.64
C CYS A 38 -22.12 -15.36 -2.76
N GLU A 39 -22.58 -16.37 -3.51
CA GLU A 39 -21.90 -16.91 -4.71
C GLU A 39 -21.64 -15.86 -5.81
N MET A 40 -22.39 -14.77 -5.83
CA MET A 40 -22.12 -13.65 -6.74
C MET A 40 -20.87 -12.86 -6.31
N CYS A 41 -20.62 -12.77 -5.00
CA CYS A 41 -19.43 -12.14 -4.46
C CYS A 41 -18.20 -12.95 -4.85
N LYS A 42 -18.28 -14.29 -4.74
CA LYS A 42 -17.24 -15.22 -5.22
C LYS A 42 -16.77 -14.86 -6.62
N LYS A 43 -17.71 -14.79 -7.58
CA LYS A 43 -17.41 -14.48 -8.98
C LYS A 43 -16.76 -13.10 -9.16
N THR A 44 -17.19 -12.11 -8.39
CA THR A 44 -16.68 -10.73 -8.53
C THR A 44 -15.30 -10.57 -7.90
N ILE A 45 -15.10 -11.12 -6.70
CA ILE A 45 -13.82 -11.15 -5.98
C ILE A 45 -12.79 -11.90 -6.82
N GLU A 46 -13.11 -13.10 -7.28
CA GLU A 46 -12.21 -13.90 -8.11
C GLU A 46 -11.90 -13.21 -9.43
N LYS A 47 -12.88 -12.59 -10.08
CA LYS A 47 -12.64 -11.85 -11.33
C LYS A 47 -11.72 -10.63 -11.10
N ALA A 48 -11.86 -9.95 -9.97
CA ALA A 48 -11.01 -8.81 -9.63
C ALA A 48 -9.57 -9.23 -9.28
N ALA A 49 -9.41 -10.40 -8.67
CA ALA A 49 -8.12 -10.93 -8.25
C ALA A 49 -7.38 -11.66 -9.38
N ASN A 50 -8.08 -12.44 -10.20
CA ASN A 50 -7.49 -13.29 -11.24
C ASN A 50 -6.82 -12.46 -12.34
N GLU A 51 -5.64 -12.93 -12.76
CA GLU A 51 -4.89 -12.34 -13.87
C GLU A 51 -4.22 -13.47 -14.63
N LYS A 52 -4.55 -13.63 -15.92
CA LYS A 52 -4.18 -14.81 -16.70
C LYS A 52 -2.66 -15.04 -16.70
N GLY A 53 -2.23 -16.17 -16.14
CA GLY A 53 -0.81 -16.56 -16.05
C GLY A 53 -0.01 -15.82 -14.98
N ILE A 54 -0.64 -14.96 -14.18
CA ILE A 54 0.00 -14.17 -13.13
C ILE A 54 -0.66 -14.44 -11.76
N VAL A 55 -1.99 -14.52 -11.68
CA VAL A 55 -2.75 -14.79 -10.46
C VAL A 55 -3.87 -15.78 -10.75
N LYS A 56 -3.97 -16.82 -9.93
CA LYS A 56 -5.13 -17.68 -9.77
C LYS A 56 -5.73 -17.41 -8.39
N ALA A 57 -7.02 -17.13 -8.35
CA ALA A 57 -7.76 -16.81 -7.14
C ALA A 57 -8.98 -17.73 -7.01
N ASP A 58 -9.17 -18.31 -5.82
CA ASP A 58 -10.36 -19.08 -5.43
C ASP A 58 -10.87 -18.53 -4.09
N TRP A 59 -12.13 -18.09 -4.06
CA TRP A 59 -12.77 -17.55 -2.85
C TRP A 59 -13.80 -18.53 -2.30
N ASN A 60 -13.78 -18.76 -0.99
CA ASN A 60 -14.71 -19.65 -0.32
C ASN A 60 -15.80 -18.86 0.42
N VAL A 61 -17.07 -19.14 0.07
CA VAL A 61 -18.26 -18.46 0.60
C VAL A 61 -18.57 -18.82 2.05
N ASP A 62 -18.19 -20.00 2.51
CA ASP A 62 -18.47 -20.47 3.88
C ASP A 62 -17.47 -19.88 4.89
N THR A 63 -16.26 -19.55 4.42
CA THR A 63 -15.15 -19.15 5.30
C THR A 63 -14.65 -17.72 5.08
N ASP A 64 -15.14 -17.01 4.07
CA ASP A 64 -14.64 -15.69 3.63
C ASP A 64 -13.15 -15.67 3.26
N MET A 65 -12.60 -16.81 2.84
CA MET A 65 -11.15 -16.93 2.58
C MET A 65 -10.88 -16.91 1.07
N LEU A 66 -10.01 -15.99 0.65
CA LEU A 66 -9.44 -15.91 -0.70
C LEU A 66 -8.09 -16.64 -0.72
N THR A 67 -8.01 -17.77 -1.41
CA THR A 67 -6.74 -18.42 -1.73
C THR A 67 -6.18 -17.86 -3.03
N LEU A 68 -4.98 -17.30 -2.95
CA LEU A 68 -4.26 -16.70 -4.06
C LEU A 68 -3.03 -17.52 -4.37
N THR A 69 -2.89 -18.00 -5.61
CA THR A 69 -1.62 -18.48 -6.16
C THR A 69 -1.16 -17.50 -7.21
N TYR A 70 0.02 -16.91 -7.05
CA TYR A 70 0.49 -15.86 -7.95
C TYR A 70 1.99 -15.92 -8.24
N ASP A 71 2.41 -15.31 -9.35
CA ASP A 71 3.83 -15.16 -9.65
C ASP A 71 4.43 -14.05 -8.77
N GLN A 72 5.22 -14.45 -7.77
CA GLN A 72 5.82 -13.52 -6.80
C GLN A 72 6.81 -12.52 -7.39
N THR A 73 7.27 -12.75 -8.63
CA THR A 73 8.12 -11.81 -9.36
C THR A 73 7.31 -10.78 -10.15
N LYS A 74 5.99 -10.99 -10.30
CA LYS A 74 5.08 -10.13 -11.07
C LYS A 74 4.08 -9.38 -10.20
N THR A 75 3.67 -9.94 -9.07
CA THR A 75 2.68 -9.34 -8.18
C THR A 75 2.84 -9.83 -6.73
N ASN A 76 1.97 -9.35 -5.84
CA ASN A 76 1.87 -9.74 -4.44
C ASN A 76 0.43 -9.67 -3.94
N THR A 77 0.16 -10.28 -2.78
CA THR A 77 -1.16 -10.33 -2.14
C THR A 77 -1.79 -8.95 -1.95
N ASP A 78 -1.05 -7.94 -1.50
CA ASP A 78 -1.59 -6.59 -1.32
C ASP A 78 -2.05 -5.95 -2.63
N ALA A 79 -1.28 -6.10 -3.72
CA ALA A 79 -1.67 -5.59 -5.03
C ALA A 79 -2.95 -6.27 -5.55
N ILE A 80 -3.10 -7.57 -5.26
CA ILE A 80 -4.31 -8.33 -5.59
C ILE A 80 -5.49 -7.87 -4.74
N LEU A 81 -5.31 -7.74 -3.42
CA LEU A 81 -6.35 -7.30 -2.50
C LEU A 81 -6.81 -5.86 -2.74
N LYS A 82 -5.92 -4.97 -3.22
CA LYS A 82 -6.32 -3.63 -3.66
C LYS A 82 -7.27 -3.69 -4.86
N LYS A 83 -7.05 -4.57 -5.84
CA LYS A 83 -7.98 -4.75 -6.98
C LYS A 83 -9.35 -5.25 -6.49
N VAL A 84 -9.34 -6.18 -5.53
CA VAL A 84 -10.55 -6.69 -4.87
C VAL A 84 -11.29 -5.57 -4.12
N ALA A 85 -10.56 -4.70 -3.41
CA ALA A 85 -11.10 -3.52 -2.75
C ALA A 85 -11.71 -2.50 -3.73
N TYR A 86 -11.07 -2.23 -4.87
CA TYR A 86 -11.65 -1.40 -5.92
C TYR A 86 -12.90 -2.00 -6.56
N ALA A 87 -13.05 -3.33 -6.50
CA ALA A 87 -14.26 -4.03 -6.92
C ALA A 87 -15.38 -3.98 -5.86
N GLY A 88 -15.13 -3.38 -4.69
CA GLY A 88 -16.14 -3.16 -3.65
C GLY A 88 -15.96 -4.02 -2.39
N TYR A 89 -14.99 -4.94 -2.34
CA TYR A 89 -14.87 -5.91 -1.25
C TYR A 89 -13.73 -5.59 -0.29
N ASP A 90 -14.05 -5.57 1.00
CA ASP A 90 -13.09 -5.36 2.07
C ASP A 90 -12.27 -6.63 2.31
N SER A 91 -11.08 -6.46 2.86
CA SER A 91 -10.25 -7.49 3.48
C SER A 91 -9.82 -7.02 4.86
N GLU A 92 -9.10 -7.85 5.60
CA GLU A 92 -8.53 -7.43 6.89
C GLU A 92 -7.56 -6.23 6.75
N THR A 93 -6.94 -6.07 5.58
CA THR A 93 -5.90 -5.06 5.34
C THR A 93 -6.34 -3.92 4.43
N PHE A 94 -7.34 -4.12 3.57
CA PHE A 94 -7.82 -3.12 2.62
C PHE A 94 -9.32 -2.93 2.71
N ARG A 95 -9.73 -1.68 2.91
CA ARG A 95 -11.14 -1.27 2.87
C ARG A 95 -11.50 -0.76 1.48
N ALA A 96 -12.56 -1.31 0.90
CA ALA A 96 -13.13 -0.85 -0.36
C ALA A 96 -13.60 0.61 -0.28
N PRO A 97 -13.49 1.39 -1.37
CA PRO A 97 -14.11 2.70 -1.44
C PRO A 97 -15.61 2.64 -1.12
N ASP A 98 -16.10 3.62 -0.35
CA ASP A 98 -17.49 3.62 0.14
C ASP A 98 -18.50 3.65 -1.02
N ASP A 99 -18.16 4.26 -2.15
CA ASP A 99 -18.96 4.27 -3.39
C ASP A 99 -18.92 2.93 -4.13
N ALA A 100 -17.74 2.31 -4.28
CA ALA A 100 -17.61 0.98 -4.88
C ALA A 100 -18.41 -0.08 -4.11
N TYR A 101 -18.33 -0.04 -2.77
CA TYR A 101 -19.10 -0.93 -1.89
C TYR A 101 -20.62 -0.69 -2.00
N LYS A 102 -21.07 0.57 -2.00
CA LYS A 102 -22.51 0.91 -2.14
C LYS A 102 -23.12 0.48 -3.47
N ASN A 103 -22.30 0.38 -4.51
CA ASN A 103 -22.71 -0.06 -5.84
C ASN A 103 -22.72 -1.59 -6.00
N LEU A 104 -22.32 -2.35 -4.97
CA LEU A 104 -22.46 -3.80 -4.97
C LEU A 104 -23.93 -4.22 -4.96
N PRO A 105 -24.27 -5.36 -5.58
CA PRO A 105 -25.58 -5.98 -5.44
C PRO A 105 -25.94 -6.16 -3.96
N GLU A 106 -27.24 -6.13 -3.64
CA GLU A 106 -27.74 -6.23 -2.25
C GLU A 106 -27.20 -7.48 -1.54
N CYS A 107 -27.09 -8.62 -2.23
CA CYS A 107 -26.52 -9.83 -1.63
C CYS A 107 -25.02 -9.78 -1.35
N CYS A 108 -24.30 -8.75 -1.80
CA CYS A 108 -22.87 -8.55 -1.55
C CYS A 108 -22.57 -7.39 -0.59
N GLN A 109 -23.61 -6.76 -0.04
CA GLN A 109 -23.47 -5.75 1.00
C GLN A 109 -23.48 -6.44 2.38
N TYR A 110 -22.29 -6.75 2.90
CA TYR A 110 -22.07 -7.36 4.20
C TYR A 110 -21.82 -6.32 5.32
N ASP A 111 -21.96 -6.72 6.57
CA ASP A 111 -21.59 -5.84 7.69
C ASP A 111 -20.09 -5.58 7.67
N ARG A 112 -19.71 -4.37 7.25
CA ARG A 112 -18.30 -4.01 7.09
C ARG A 112 -17.67 -3.95 8.48
N PRO A 113 -16.49 -4.56 8.69
CA PRO A 113 -15.78 -4.40 9.95
C PRO A 113 -15.58 -2.91 10.23
N ALA A 114 -15.62 -2.52 11.51
CA ALA A 114 -15.44 -1.14 11.92
C ALA A 114 -14.20 -0.56 11.23
N LYS A 115 -14.31 0.64 10.64
CA LYS A 115 -13.13 1.37 10.15
C LYS A 115 -12.16 1.39 11.33
N VAL A 116 -10.98 0.79 11.20
CA VAL A 116 -9.91 0.96 12.19
C VAL A 116 -9.48 2.42 12.06
N SER A 117 -10.19 3.27 12.79
CA SER A 117 -9.88 4.66 13.02
C SER A 117 -8.62 4.69 13.86
N ALA A 118 -7.59 5.35 13.36
CA ALA A 118 -6.46 5.78 14.17
C ALA A 118 -6.98 6.43 15.47
N ILE A 119 -6.41 5.96 16.57
CA ILE A 119 -6.85 6.13 17.96
C ILE A 119 -6.64 7.59 18.39
N ALA A 120 -7.65 8.17 19.06
CA ALA A 120 -7.51 9.31 19.95
C ALA A 120 -7.45 8.79 21.40
N GLU A 121 -6.41 9.17 22.15
CA GLU A 121 -6.22 8.97 23.60
C GLU A 121 -7.00 10.06 24.39
N ASN A 122 -7.48 9.96 25.65
CA ASN A 122 -7.34 9.11 26.87
C ASN A 122 -8.63 9.33 27.76
N HIS A 123 -9.03 8.55 28.80
CA HIS A 123 -8.33 8.18 30.05
C HIS A 123 -9.08 7.10 30.90
N ASP A 124 -8.29 6.29 31.63
CA ASP A 124 -8.48 5.63 32.96
C ASP A 124 -9.52 4.49 33.19
N SER A 125 -9.27 3.36 33.91
CA SER A 125 -8.11 2.80 34.64
C SER A 125 -8.27 1.31 35.11
N HIS A 126 -7.13 0.67 35.42
CA HIS A 126 -6.83 -0.54 36.26
C HIS A 126 -7.37 -1.94 35.83
N LYS A 127 -6.69 -3.09 35.96
CA LYS A 127 -5.58 -3.60 36.81
C LYS A 127 -4.98 -4.87 36.12
N GLY A 128 -3.70 -5.17 36.34
CA GLY A 128 -2.89 -6.13 35.55
C GLY A 128 -2.91 -7.61 35.95
N HIS A 129 -2.06 -8.40 35.28
CA HIS A 129 -1.35 -9.60 35.77
C HIS A 129 -0.24 -10.03 34.78
N ASP A 130 0.78 -10.71 35.32
CA ASP A 130 2.14 -11.00 34.84
C ASP A 130 2.32 -12.04 33.70
N MET A 131 3.40 -11.82 32.93
CA MET A 131 4.33 -12.73 32.18
C MET A 131 3.85 -13.64 31.01
N PRO A 132 4.74 -14.10 30.08
CA PRO A 132 6.17 -13.80 29.85
C PRO A 132 6.51 -13.32 28.40
N ALA A 133 7.79 -13.03 28.19
CA ALA A 133 8.40 -12.47 26.97
C ALA A 133 8.10 -13.20 25.65
N ALA A 134 7.80 -12.41 24.62
CA ALA A 134 8.05 -12.73 23.22
C ALA A 134 8.68 -11.49 22.57
N GLU A 135 9.87 -11.66 22.01
CA GLU A 135 10.60 -10.61 21.31
C GLU A 135 9.80 -10.12 20.10
N THR A 136 9.08 -9.01 20.28
CA THR A 136 8.42 -8.31 19.19
C THR A 136 9.46 -7.56 18.37
N ASN A 137 9.40 -7.70 17.05
CA ASN A 137 10.23 -7.00 16.09
C ASN A 137 9.93 -5.49 16.13
N GLN A 138 10.68 -4.74 16.94
CA GLN A 138 10.48 -3.32 17.31
C GLN A 138 10.97 -2.33 16.24
N ASN A 139 10.64 -2.46 14.95
CA ASN A 139 11.29 -1.60 13.95
C ASN A 139 10.48 -0.98 12.81
N SER A 140 9.15 -1.15 12.75
CA SER A 140 8.31 -0.53 11.71
C SER A 140 7.39 0.64 12.14
N PRO A 141 6.98 0.85 13.41
CA PRO A 141 6.05 1.96 13.72
C PRO A 141 6.70 3.32 14.02
N LEU A 142 8.03 3.38 14.21
CA LEU A 142 8.70 4.54 14.82
C LEU A 142 8.48 5.87 14.04
N PHE A 143 8.57 5.82 12.72
CA PHE A 143 8.47 7.01 11.87
C PHE A 143 7.10 7.13 11.16
N ASN A 144 6.15 6.25 11.46
CA ASN A 144 4.82 6.26 10.84
C ASN A 144 4.09 7.60 10.96
N PRO A 145 4.13 8.31 12.11
CA PRO A 145 3.52 9.64 12.21
C PRO A 145 4.16 10.67 11.28
N VAL A 146 5.49 10.65 11.14
CA VAL A 146 6.25 11.54 10.26
C VAL A 146 5.86 11.30 8.79
N TYR A 147 5.87 10.04 8.37
CA TYR A 147 5.47 9.68 7.00
C TYR A 147 3.99 9.98 6.72
N THR A 148 3.11 9.74 7.69
CA THR A 148 1.67 10.05 7.54
C THR A 148 1.42 11.53 7.30
N ALA A 149 2.08 12.41 8.07
CA ALA A 149 1.99 13.84 7.87
C ALA A 149 2.61 14.27 6.53
N TYR A 150 3.78 13.74 6.18
CA TYR A 150 4.41 13.96 4.87
C TYR A 150 3.51 13.61 3.69
N PHE A 151 2.88 12.42 3.69
CA PHE A 151 2.00 12.01 2.61
C PHE A 151 0.73 12.87 2.55
N SER A 152 0.25 13.38 3.68
CA SER A 152 -0.88 14.31 3.71
C SER A 152 -0.53 15.67 3.07
N ILE A 153 0.70 16.16 3.26
CA ILE A 153 1.21 17.34 2.56
C ILE A 153 1.29 17.06 1.06
N LYS A 154 1.89 15.94 0.65
CA LYS A 154 1.97 15.51 -0.75
C LYS A 154 0.59 15.51 -1.43
N ASP A 155 -0.40 14.90 -0.78
CA ASP A 155 -1.75 14.77 -1.32
C ASP A 155 -2.47 16.12 -1.43
N ALA A 156 -2.20 17.06 -0.53
CA ALA A 156 -2.66 18.44 -0.65
C ALA A 156 -2.00 19.15 -1.84
N LEU A 157 -0.68 18.99 -2.03
CA LEU A 157 0.08 19.60 -3.14
C LEU A 157 -0.30 19.06 -4.52
N ILE A 158 -0.68 17.78 -4.60
CA ILE A 158 -1.28 17.16 -5.80
C ILE A 158 -2.56 17.91 -6.22
N LYS A 159 -3.37 18.32 -5.24
CA LYS A 159 -4.61 19.08 -5.45
C LYS A 159 -4.38 20.59 -5.56
N SER A 160 -3.12 21.05 -5.45
CA SER A 160 -2.77 22.47 -5.30
C SER A 160 -3.54 23.15 -4.15
N ASP A 161 -3.80 22.41 -3.07
CA ASP A 161 -4.50 22.93 -1.88
C ASP A 161 -3.47 23.43 -0.85
N GLY A 162 -3.08 24.69 -0.99
CA GLY A 162 -2.05 25.29 -0.15
C GLY A 162 -2.48 25.46 1.32
N LYS A 163 -3.78 25.61 1.59
CA LYS A 163 -4.30 25.72 2.96
C LYS A 163 -4.16 24.39 3.69
N THR A 164 -4.57 23.29 3.05
CA THR A 164 -4.42 21.96 3.64
C THR A 164 -2.94 21.58 3.76
N ALA A 165 -2.10 21.91 2.77
CA ALA A 165 -0.66 21.66 2.86
C ALA A 165 -0.03 22.36 4.07
N SER A 166 -0.39 23.63 4.31
CA SER A 166 0.07 24.40 5.48
C SER A 166 -0.35 23.76 6.81
N ALA A 167 -1.63 23.38 6.93
CA ALA A 167 -2.15 22.72 8.13
C ALA A 167 -1.43 21.39 8.41
N LYS A 168 -1.20 20.58 7.36
CA LYS A 168 -0.51 19.29 7.48
C LYS A 168 0.99 19.42 7.73
N ALA A 169 1.62 20.48 7.23
CA ALA A 169 2.99 20.80 7.59
C ALA A 169 3.13 21.23 9.06
N SER A 170 2.14 21.92 9.61
CA SER A 170 2.08 22.22 11.05
C SER A 170 1.96 20.95 11.91
N GLU A 171 1.21 19.94 11.43
CA GLU A 171 1.18 18.61 12.08
C GLU A 171 2.52 17.89 11.97
N LEU A 172 3.18 17.97 10.81
CA LEU A 172 4.51 17.40 10.58
C LEU A 172 5.56 17.97 11.57
N LEU A 173 5.55 19.28 11.82
CA LEU A 173 6.42 19.91 12.81
C LEU A 173 6.26 19.30 14.22
N LYS A 174 5.02 19.03 14.64
CA LYS A 174 4.72 18.45 15.96
C LYS A 174 5.27 17.04 16.08
N VAL A 175 5.08 16.21 15.05
CA VAL A 175 5.56 14.82 15.07
C VAL A 175 7.08 14.73 14.92
N ILE A 176 7.73 15.66 14.20
CA ILE A 176 9.20 15.74 14.18
C ILE A 176 9.73 16.11 15.57
N ALA A 177 9.10 17.07 16.26
CA ALA A 177 9.54 17.51 17.58
C ALA A 177 9.40 16.44 18.68
N THR A 178 8.52 15.46 18.48
CA THR A 178 8.19 14.41 19.46
C THR A 178 8.66 13.02 19.04
N ALA A 179 9.47 12.92 17.99
CA ALA A 179 10.01 11.63 17.53
C ALA A 179 10.86 10.97 18.65
N PRO A 180 10.62 9.69 19.00
CA PRO A 180 11.33 9.06 20.11
C PRO A 180 12.74 8.63 19.70
N MET A 181 13.68 9.56 19.86
CA MET A 181 15.10 9.38 19.52
C MET A 181 15.76 8.25 20.32
N ASP A 182 15.32 8.02 21.56
CA ASP A 182 15.76 6.95 22.45
C ASP A 182 15.43 5.55 21.91
N LYS A 183 14.42 5.44 21.03
CA LYS A 183 13.99 4.19 20.42
C LYS A 183 14.58 3.95 19.02
N MET A 184 15.39 4.89 18.53
CA MET A 184 16.04 4.76 17.22
C MET A 184 17.26 3.86 17.29
N LYS A 185 17.50 3.06 16.25
CA LYS A 185 18.80 2.39 16.06
C LYS A 185 19.90 3.45 15.84
N THR A 186 21.16 3.13 16.14
CA THR A 186 22.30 4.06 16.02
C THR A 186 22.40 4.76 14.67
N GLU A 187 22.18 4.03 13.57
CA GLU A 187 22.17 4.57 12.21
C GLU A 187 21.02 5.58 12.01
N GLN A 188 19.81 5.20 12.44
CA GLN A 188 18.61 6.04 12.37
C GLN A 188 18.76 7.30 13.22
N HIS A 189 19.28 7.18 14.45
CA HIS A 189 19.52 8.30 15.35
C HIS A 189 20.53 9.28 14.76
N THR A 190 21.65 8.77 14.23
CA THR A 190 22.69 9.61 13.60
C THR A 190 22.14 10.36 12.40
N LEU A 191 21.37 9.67 11.54
CA LEU A 191 20.72 10.29 10.39
C LEU A 191 19.65 11.30 10.82
N TRP A 192 18.81 10.95 11.79
CA TRP A 192 17.77 11.82 12.33
C TRP A 192 18.35 13.13 12.85
N MET A 193 19.42 13.08 13.64
CA MET A 193 20.11 14.28 14.14
C MET A 193 20.63 15.17 13.01
N LYS A 194 21.07 14.58 11.90
CA LYS A 194 21.54 15.32 10.72
C LYS A 194 20.41 16.01 9.97
N ILE A 195 19.26 15.33 9.79
CA ILE A 195 18.18 15.82 8.93
C ILE A 195 17.08 16.60 9.69
N GLN A 196 16.96 16.40 11.01
CA GLN A 196 15.84 16.93 11.80
C GLN A 196 15.68 18.45 11.68
N ASN A 197 16.78 19.20 11.67
CA ASN A 197 16.69 20.66 11.51
C ASN A 197 16.17 21.04 10.12
N SER A 198 16.67 20.40 9.07
CA SER A 198 16.17 20.60 7.70
C SER A 198 14.70 20.23 7.57
N LEU A 199 14.27 19.10 8.15
CA LEU A 199 12.86 18.71 8.17
C LEU A 199 11.97 19.76 8.85
N LYS A 200 12.44 20.34 9.97
CA LYS A 200 11.71 21.42 10.68
C LYS A 200 11.68 22.71 9.85
N THR A 201 12.78 23.09 9.22
CA THR A 201 12.84 24.27 8.36
C THR A 201 11.89 24.15 7.17
N ASP A 202 11.93 23.04 6.43
CA ASP A 202 11.07 22.83 5.26
C ASP A 202 9.60 22.74 5.66
N ALA A 203 9.27 21.98 6.71
CA ALA A 203 7.91 21.91 7.22
C ALA A 203 7.41 23.28 7.75
N GLY A 204 8.29 24.09 8.34
CA GLY A 204 8.00 25.46 8.77
C GLY A 204 7.61 26.37 7.62
N HIS A 205 8.43 26.41 6.56
CA HIS A 205 8.14 27.21 5.37
C HIS A 205 6.90 26.74 4.62
N ILE A 206 6.61 25.43 4.59
CA ILE A 206 5.34 24.95 4.03
C ILE A 206 4.15 25.40 4.90
N ALA A 207 4.30 25.39 6.22
CA ALA A 207 3.26 25.73 7.18
C ALA A 207 2.88 27.22 7.20
N GLU A 208 3.84 28.12 6.98
CA GLU A 208 3.63 29.57 7.15
C GLU A 208 2.94 30.27 5.97
N THR A 209 2.81 29.59 4.83
CA THR A 209 2.22 30.17 3.61
C THR A 209 1.11 29.30 3.04
N THR A 210 0.29 29.88 2.17
CA THR A 210 -0.65 29.15 1.32
C THR A 210 -0.26 29.18 -0.16
N ASP A 211 0.88 29.81 -0.49
CA ASP A 211 1.42 29.79 -1.85
C ASP A 211 1.97 28.40 -2.20
N VAL A 212 1.27 27.70 -3.08
CA VAL A 212 1.60 26.34 -3.49
C VAL A 212 2.97 26.26 -4.15
N LYS A 213 3.42 27.31 -4.85
CA LYS A 213 4.74 27.29 -5.48
C LYS A 213 5.84 27.26 -4.41
N HIS A 214 5.79 28.18 -3.45
CA HIS A 214 6.72 28.18 -2.32
C HIS A 214 6.69 26.87 -1.52
N GLN A 215 5.50 26.32 -1.28
CA GLN A 215 5.36 25.04 -0.58
C GLN A 215 6.00 23.88 -1.35
N ARG A 216 5.89 23.85 -2.69
CA ARG A 216 6.53 22.83 -3.53
C ARG A 216 8.05 22.92 -3.50
N ASP A 217 8.59 24.13 -3.46
CA ASP A 217 10.03 24.38 -3.39
C ASP A 217 10.60 23.73 -2.11
N HIS A 218 9.95 23.93 -0.95
CA HIS A 218 10.34 23.27 0.30
C HIS A 218 9.98 21.77 0.37
N PHE A 219 8.88 21.36 -0.27
CA PHE A 219 8.50 19.95 -0.33
C PHE A 219 9.53 19.09 -1.08
N ALA A 220 10.26 19.65 -2.04
CA ALA A 220 11.35 18.96 -2.74
C ALA A 220 12.48 18.56 -1.76
N SER A 221 13.02 19.51 -1.00
CA SER A 221 14.05 19.24 0.02
C SER A 221 13.53 18.33 1.15
N LEU A 222 12.29 18.54 1.59
CA LEU A 222 11.65 17.68 2.59
C LEU A 222 11.60 16.22 2.13
N SER A 223 11.26 16.00 0.86
CA SER A 223 11.14 14.66 0.27
C SER A 223 12.48 13.93 0.19
N GLU A 224 13.57 14.63 -0.13
CA GLU A 224 14.90 14.01 -0.19
C GLU A 224 15.38 13.55 1.19
N ASN A 225 15.17 14.38 2.22
CA ASN A 225 15.53 14.03 3.59
C ASN A 225 14.72 12.84 4.12
N LEU A 226 13.42 12.80 3.84
CA LEU A 226 12.56 11.69 4.27
C LEU A 226 12.77 10.41 3.45
N TYR A 227 13.22 10.52 2.20
CA TYR A 227 13.71 9.39 1.43
C TYR A 227 14.98 8.80 2.05
N ALA A 228 15.97 9.64 2.42
CA ALA A 228 17.17 9.18 3.10
C ALA A 228 16.83 8.41 4.40
N LEU A 229 15.88 8.93 5.18
CA LEU A 229 15.37 8.23 6.36
C LEU A 229 14.70 6.90 6.00
N ALA A 230 13.89 6.89 4.93
CA ALA A 230 13.10 5.72 4.53
C ALA A 230 13.99 4.52 4.15
N LYS A 231 15.21 4.78 3.66
CA LYS A 231 16.21 3.73 3.38
C LYS A 231 16.73 3.01 4.62
N THR A 232 16.60 3.62 5.79
CA THR A 232 17.07 3.07 7.07
C THR A 232 15.94 2.39 7.86
N THR A 233 14.74 2.34 7.29
CA THR A 233 13.53 1.83 7.92
C THR A 233 12.96 0.69 7.11
N THR A 234 12.38 -0.30 7.78
CA THR A 234 11.52 -1.30 7.16
C THR A 234 10.10 -0.81 7.23
N ASN A 235 9.41 -0.76 6.09
CA ASN A 235 8.04 -0.29 6.02
C ASN A 235 7.09 -1.47 5.92
N ASP A 236 5.95 -1.41 6.61
CA ASP A 236 4.93 -2.45 6.52
C ASP A 236 4.36 -2.58 5.09
N ALA A 237 4.44 -1.48 4.32
CA ALA A 237 4.05 -1.41 2.92
C ALA A 237 5.09 -0.63 2.11
N PRO A 238 5.27 -0.92 0.81
CA PRO A 238 6.33 -0.31 0.03
C PRO A 238 6.09 1.19 -0.18
N TYR A 239 7.17 1.97 -0.11
CA TYR A 239 7.19 3.34 -0.59
C TYR A 239 7.86 3.40 -1.97
N TYR A 240 7.20 4.06 -2.90
CA TYR A 240 7.70 4.31 -4.24
C TYR A 240 8.42 5.65 -4.26
N TYR A 241 9.72 5.63 -4.53
CA TYR A 241 10.47 6.83 -4.78
C TYR A 241 10.29 7.23 -6.24
N GLN A 242 9.63 8.36 -6.47
CA GLN A 242 9.21 8.82 -7.78
C GLN A 242 9.90 10.14 -8.12
N LYS A 243 10.03 10.42 -9.42
CA LYS A 243 10.76 11.58 -9.95
C LYS A 243 9.91 12.38 -10.93
N CYS A 244 10.03 13.71 -10.84
CA CYS A 244 9.57 14.66 -11.84
C CYS A 244 10.81 15.26 -12.50
N PRO A 245 11.15 14.90 -13.76
CA PRO A 245 12.37 15.37 -14.39
C PRO A 245 12.35 16.85 -14.78
N MET A 246 11.16 17.46 -14.89
CA MET A 246 11.00 18.83 -15.38
C MET A 246 10.99 19.90 -14.27
N TYR A 247 10.94 19.50 -13.00
CA TYR A 247 10.86 20.45 -11.89
C TYR A 247 12.11 21.34 -11.80
N ASP A 248 11.96 22.54 -11.24
CA ASP A 248 13.03 23.54 -11.06
C ASP A 248 13.94 23.70 -12.29
N ASN A 249 13.35 24.13 -13.41
CA ASN A 249 14.06 24.35 -14.68
C ASN A 249 14.81 23.10 -15.19
N GLY A 250 14.23 21.92 -15.00
CA GLY A 250 14.79 20.66 -15.48
C GLY A 250 15.85 20.02 -14.57
N LYS A 251 16.14 20.59 -13.40
CA LYS A 251 16.96 19.89 -12.37
C LYS A 251 16.25 18.66 -11.83
N GLY A 252 14.92 18.70 -11.83
CA GLY A 252 14.05 17.65 -11.35
C GLY A 252 13.91 17.66 -9.83
N ALA A 253 12.92 16.90 -9.35
CA ALA A 253 12.69 16.67 -7.92
C ALA A 253 12.07 15.29 -7.71
N HIS A 254 12.17 14.80 -6.47
CA HIS A 254 11.70 13.47 -6.11
C HIS A 254 10.74 13.50 -4.93
N TRP A 255 9.87 12.51 -4.86
CA TRP A 255 8.95 12.33 -3.74
C TRP A 255 8.76 10.86 -3.41
N LEU A 256 8.36 10.58 -2.17
CA LEU A 256 7.87 9.26 -1.77
C LEU A 256 6.38 9.17 -2.03
N SER A 257 5.90 8.01 -2.47
CA SER A 257 4.48 7.70 -2.66
C SER A 257 4.12 6.35 -2.05
N LYS A 258 2.90 6.23 -1.52
CA LYS A 258 2.32 4.93 -1.13
C LYS A 258 1.75 4.14 -2.32
N GLU A 259 1.66 4.80 -3.47
CA GLU A 259 1.09 4.26 -4.72
C GLU A 259 2.13 4.29 -5.83
N ASN A 260 2.23 3.22 -6.62
CA ASN A 260 3.12 3.19 -7.78
C ASN A 260 2.61 4.10 -8.93
N THR A 261 1.30 4.39 -8.95
CA THR A 261 0.72 5.33 -9.90
C THR A 261 1.29 6.73 -9.66
N ILE A 262 1.75 7.37 -10.74
CA ILE A 262 2.30 8.72 -10.68
C ILE A 262 1.18 9.72 -10.41
N LYS A 263 1.31 10.46 -9.31
CA LYS A 263 0.52 11.65 -8.98
C LYS A 263 1.50 12.76 -8.58
N ASN A 264 1.86 13.59 -9.55
CA ASN A 264 2.94 14.57 -9.43
C ASN A 264 2.55 15.74 -8.50
N PRO A 265 3.19 15.89 -7.32
CA PRO A 265 2.87 16.96 -6.37
C PRO A 265 3.37 18.34 -6.81
N TYR A 266 4.26 18.42 -7.79
CA TYR A 266 4.93 19.65 -8.20
C TYR A 266 4.21 20.45 -9.28
N TYR A 267 3.37 19.80 -10.08
CA TYR A 267 2.60 20.45 -11.15
C TYR A 267 1.09 20.30 -11.01
N GLY A 268 0.62 19.60 -9.96
CA GLY A 268 -0.80 19.40 -9.71
C GLY A 268 -1.53 18.81 -10.92
N SER A 269 -2.72 19.32 -11.23
CA SER A 269 -3.53 18.86 -12.38
C SER A 269 -2.87 19.10 -13.74
N ALA A 270 -1.95 20.06 -13.88
CA ALA A 270 -1.33 20.40 -15.16
C ALA A 270 -0.43 19.28 -15.70
N MET A 271 0.22 18.51 -14.82
CA MET A 271 1.08 17.38 -15.21
C MET A 271 0.96 16.21 -14.22
N LEU A 272 -0.27 15.88 -13.82
CA LEU A 272 -0.54 14.94 -12.73
C LEU A 272 0.11 13.56 -12.94
N SER A 273 0.13 13.07 -14.18
CA SER A 273 0.72 11.76 -14.53
C SER A 273 2.17 11.84 -15.01
N CYS A 274 2.79 13.02 -14.99
CA CYS A 274 4.17 13.19 -15.47
C CYS A 274 5.16 12.81 -14.38
N GLY A 275 6.00 11.81 -14.67
CA GLY A 275 7.05 11.34 -13.77
C GLY A 275 7.34 9.86 -13.98
N SER A 276 8.22 9.32 -13.15
CA SER A 276 8.55 7.88 -13.16
C SER A 276 8.90 7.38 -11.77
N THR A 277 8.64 6.10 -11.51
CA THR A 277 9.15 5.42 -10.32
C THR A 277 10.62 5.09 -10.54
N VAL A 278 11.47 5.53 -9.60
CA VAL A 278 12.92 5.33 -9.59
C VAL A 278 13.28 4.11 -8.74
N GLU A 279 12.67 3.97 -7.57
CA GLU A 279 12.98 2.92 -6.61
C GLU A 279 11.72 2.50 -5.83
N THR A 280 11.69 1.25 -5.36
CA THR A 280 10.66 0.75 -4.44
C THR A 280 11.35 0.33 -3.14
N LEU A 281 11.09 1.08 -2.08
CA LEU A 281 11.57 0.82 -0.73
C LEU A 281 10.65 -0.19 -0.05
N LYS A 282 11.22 -1.20 0.62
CA LYS A 282 10.52 -2.23 1.38
C LYS A 282 11.00 -2.16 2.82
#